data_AF-A0A1J3CHG9-F1
#
_entry.id   AF-A0A1J3CHG9-F1
#
_cell.length_a   1.000
_cell.length_b   1.000
_cell.length_c   1.000
_cell.angle_alpha   90.00
_cell.angle_beta   90.00
_cell.angle_gamma   90.00
#
_symmetry.space_group_name_H-M   'P 1'
#
loop_
_entity.id
_entity.type
_entity.pdbx_description
1 polymer ?
#
loop_
_entity_poly.entity_id
_entity_poly.type
_entity_poly.pdbx_seq_one_letter_code
_entity_poly.pdbx_strand_id
1 'polypeptide(L)'
;LINMYGKCGCVVSARKVFDEMPERNVATWNAMIGGYMSNGDAVSATRLFEEINGSRNTVTWIEMMKGYGKRNETEKAKELFERMPIELKNVKAWSV
;
A
#
# COMPACT_ATOMS: atom_id res chain seq x y z
N LEU A 1 13.17 -9.74 0.81
CA LEU A 1 13.46 -9.61 -0.63
C LEU A 1 12.65 -8.48 -1.28
N ILE A 2 11.30 -8.46 -1.23
CA ILE A 2 10.49 -7.35 -1.81
C ILE A 2 10.75 -5.99 -1.11
N ASN A 3 11.02 -5.97 0.19
CA ASN A 3 11.39 -4.74 0.93
C ASN A 3 12.71 -4.09 0.43
N MET A 4 13.58 -4.86 -0.26
CA MET A 4 14.84 -4.37 -0.83
C MET A 4 14.62 -3.81 -2.25
N TYR A 5 13.78 -4.46 -3.06
CA TYR A 5 13.43 -3.97 -4.40
C TYR A 5 12.51 -2.74 -4.40
N GLY A 6 11.69 -2.54 -3.36
CA GLY A 6 10.86 -1.35 -3.22
C GLY A 6 11.65 -0.04 -3.05
N LYS A 7 12.88 -0.11 -2.53
CA LYS A 7 13.76 1.07 -2.34
C LYS A 7 14.73 1.33 -3.50
N CYS A 8 14.97 0.36 -4.38
CA CYS A 8 15.98 0.45 -5.44
C CYS A 8 15.45 0.91 -6.81
N GLY A 9 14.27 1.52 -6.90
CA GLY A 9 13.73 2.03 -8.17
C GLY A 9 13.35 0.95 -9.19
N CYS A 10 13.37 -0.34 -8.81
CA CYS A 10 13.06 -1.45 -9.71
C CYS A 10 11.74 -2.13 -9.32
N VAL A 11 10.68 -1.31 -9.19
CA VAL A 11 9.31 -1.81 -8.93
C VAL A 11 8.84 -2.80 -10.00
N VAL A 12 9.37 -2.69 -11.23
CA VAL A 12 9.11 -3.62 -12.33
C VAL A 12 9.60 -5.04 -12.01
N SER A 13 10.82 -5.19 -11.48
CA SER A 13 11.34 -6.50 -11.08
C SER A 13 10.61 -7.05 -9.85
N ALA A 14 10.27 -6.17 -8.90
CA ALA A 14 9.42 -6.56 -7.77
C ALA A 14 8.05 -7.06 -8.23
N ARG A 15 7.45 -6.42 -9.23
CA ARG A 15 6.16 -6.80 -9.82
C ARG A 15 6.22 -8.17 -10.50
N LYS A 16 7.28 -8.47 -11.26
CA LYS A 16 7.46 -9.80 -11.88
C LYS A 16 7.48 -10.91 -10.82
N VAL A 17 8.29 -10.73 -9.77
CA VAL A 17 8.36 -11.69 -8.67
C VAL A 17 7.00 -11.82 -8.00
N PHE A 18 6.32 -10.70 -7.74
CA PHE A 18 4.98 -10.70 -7.16
C PHE A 18 3.94 -11.42 -8.02
N ASP A 19 4.04 -11.33 -9.35
CA ASP A 19 3.15 -12.00 -10.30
C ASP A 19 3.36 -13.50 -10.34
N GLU A 20 4.60 -13.96 -10.17
CA GLU A 20 4.97 -15.37 -10.12
C GLU A 20 4.65 -16.03 -8.77
N MET A 21 4.31 -15.27 -7.73
CA MET A 21 3.94 -15.85 -6.42
C MET A 21 2.60 -16.59 -6.49
N PRO A 22 2.57 -17.92 -6.24
CA PRO A 22 1.32 -18.69 -6.24
C PRO A 22 0.40 -18.29 -5.08
N GLU A 23 1.00 -17.93 -3.93
CA GLU A 23 0.29 -17.44 -2.75
C GLU A 23 0.86 -16.09 -2.32
N ARG A 24 -0.01 -15.10 -2.17
CA ARG A 24 0.36 -13.74 -1.75
C ARG A 24 -0.23 -13.45 -0.39
N ASN A 25 0.62 -13.16 0.58
CA ASN A 25 0.20 -12.75 1.91
C ASN A 25 0.17 -11.22 2.03
N VAL A 26 -0.44 -10.71 3.10
CA VAL A 26 -0.61 -9.26 3.32
C VAL A 26 0.73 -8.50 3.30
N ALA A 27 1.81 -9.11 3.79
CA ALA A 27 3.14 -8.49 3.76
C ALA A 27 3.67 -8.29 2.33
N THR A 28 3.41 -9.23 1.41
CA THR A 28 3.81 -9.12 -0.01
C THR A 28 3.05 -8.02 -0.73
N TRP A 29 1.74 -7.90 -0.47
CA TRP A 29 0.90 -6.82 -0.99
C TRP A 29 1.34 -5.45 -0.49
N ASN A 30 1.54 -5.31 0.83
CA ASN A 30 2.01 -4.08 1.46
C ASN A 30 3.37 -3.65 0.88
N ALA A 31 4.31 -4.59 0.73
CA ALA A 31 5.61 -4.29 0.15
C ALA A 31 5.52 -3.79 -1.31
N MET A 32 4.58 -4.31 -2.12
CA MET A 32 4.34 -3.81 -3.48
C MET A 32 3.67 -2.44 -3.49
N ILE A 33 2.64 -2.23 -2.65
CA ILE A 33 1.96 -0.94 -2.51
C ILE A 33 2.95 0.16 -2.08
N GLY A 34 3.74 -0.11 -1.03
CA GLY A 34 4.77 0.80 -0.57
C GLY A 34 5.85 1.07 -1.63
N GLY A 35 6.19 0.06 -2.44
CA GLY A 35 7.09 0.20 -3.58
C GLY A 35 6.54 1.15 -4.65
N TYR A 36 5.28 0.98 -5.07
CA TYR A 36 4.65 1.88 -6.05
C TYR A 36 4.50 3.31 -5.51
N MET A 37 4.06 3.46 -4.26
CA MET A 37 3.95 4.77 -3.60
C MET A 37 5.30 5.49 -3.53
N SER A 38 6.39 4.77 -3.21
CA SER A 38 7.74 5.34 -3.12
C SER A 38 8.32 5.74 -4.49
N ASN A 39 7.88 5.10 -5.57
CA ASN A 39 8.25 5.46 -6.94
C ASN A 39 7.32 6.51 -7.57
N GLY A 40 6.38 7.05 -6.81
CA GLY A 40 5.45 8.07 -7.29
C GLY A 40 4.30 7.55 -8.16
N ASP A 41 4.19 6.23 -8.33
CA ASP A 41 3.10 5.58 -9.08
C ASP A 41 1.94 5.24 -8.13
N ALA A 42 1.26 6.28 -7.65
CA ALA A 42 0.12 6.12 -6.77
C ALA A 42 -1.04 5.36 -7.45
N VAL A 43 -1.16 5.45 -8.79
CA VAL A 43 -2.23 4.78 -9.55
C VAL A 43 -2.08 3.26 -9.47
N SER A 44 -0.89 2.73 -9.72
CA SER A 44 -0.63 1.29 -9.58
C SER A 44 -0.76 0.82 -8.13
N ALA A 45 -0.36 1.65 -7.15
CA ALA A 45 -0.56 1.36 -5.74
C ALA A 45 -2.04 1.24 -5.38
N THR A 46 -2.89 2.17 -5.84
CA THR A 46 -4.35 2.12 -5.64
C THR A 46 -4.98 0.92 -6.32
N ARG A 47 -4.54 0.59 -7.54
CA ARG A 47 -5.06 -0.59 -8.23
C ARG A 47 -4.78 -1.87 -7.45
N LEU A 48 -3.53 -2.05 -6.98
CA LEU A 48 -3.18 -3.17 -6.11
C LEU A 48 -3.98 -3.16 -4.80
N PHE A 49 -4.15 -2.00 -4.19
CA PHE A 49 -4.96 -1.86 -2.98
C PHE A 49 -6.39 -2.37 -3.22
N GLU A 50 -6.99 -2.04 -4.36
CA GLU A 50 -8.33 -2.50 -4.69
C GLU A 50 -8.39 -3.99 -5.07
N GLU A 51 -7.33 -4.54 -5.68
CA GLU A 51 -7.20 -5.98 -5.97
C GLU A 51 -7.13 -6.86 -4.70
N ILE A 52 -6.67 -6.33 -3.55
CA ILE A 52 -6.67 -7.08 -2.28
C ILE A 52 -8.11 -7.32 -1.85
N ASN A 53 -8.63 -8.52 -2.08
CA ASN A 53 -9.94 -8.93 -1.63
C ASN A 53 -9.88 -9.48 -0.20
N GLY A 54 -10.63 -8.86 0.74
CA GLY A 54 -10.82 -9.33 2.13
C GLY A 54 -9.60 -9.36 3.05
N SER A 55 -8.37 -9.22 2.54
CA SER A 55 -7.12 -9.41 3.29
C SER A 55 -6.43 -8.10 3.72
N ARG A 56 -7.08 -6.95 3.54
CA ARG A 56 -6.50 -5.64 3.90
C ARG A 56 -6.47 -5.54 5.43
N ASN A 57 -5.30 -5.27 6.00
CA ASN A 57 -5.17 -5.01 7.44
C ASN A 57 -4.82 -3.55 7.72
N THR A 58 -4.71 -3.17 8.99
CA THR A 58 -4.38 -1.80 9.40
C THR A 58 -3.10 -1.26 8.74
N VAL A 59 -2.10 -2.11 8.50
CA VAL A 59 -0.84 -1.69 7.85
C VAL A 59 -1.08 -1.30 6.39
N THR A 60 -1.91 -2.05 5.66
CA THR A 60 -2.26 -1.76 4.26
C THR A 60 -2.89 -0.37 4.10
N TRP A 61 -3.84 -0.02 4.97
CA TRP A 61 -4.49 1.30 4.96
C TRP A 61 -3.52 2.42 5.31
N ILE A 62 -2.71 2.23 6.35
CA ILE A 62 -1.72 3.22 6.80
C ILE A 62 -0.67 3.50 5.70
N GLU A 63 -0.24 2.47 4.96
CA GLU A 63 0.73 2.66 3.86
C GLU A 63 0.16 3.53 2.74
N MET A 64 -1.10 3.32 2.36
CA MET A 64 -1.77 4.15 1.36
C MET A 64 -1.95 5.59 1.85
N MET A 65 -2.41 5.79 3.08
CA MET A 65 -2.57 7.13 3.67
C MET A 65 -1.24 7.88 3.72
N LYS A 66 -0.16 7.23 4.17
CA LYS A 66 1.19 7.81 4.16
C LYS A 66 1.67 8.17 2.75
N GLY A 67 1.39 7.30 1.78
CA GLY A 67 1.72 7.53 0.38
C GLY A 67 1.09 8.80 -0.16
N TYR A 68 -0.21 9.00 0.09
CA TYR A 68 -0.93 10.21 -0.31
C TYR A 68 -0.52 11.45 0.49
N GLY A 69 -0.29 11.32 1.81
CA GLY A 69 0.17 12.43 2.65
C GLY A 69 1.51 13.00 2.18
N LYS A 70 2.48 12.14 1.80
CA LYS A 70 3.77 12.58 1.23
C LYS A 70 3.65 13.31 -0.11
N ARG A 71 2.51 13.17 -0.79
CA ARG A 71 2.23 13.75 -2.10
C ARG A 71 1.35 15.00 -2.02
N ASN A 72 1.05 15.47 -0.80
CA ASN A 72 0.07 16.53 -0.55
C ASN A 72 -1.33 16.21 -1.12
N GLU A 73 -1.64 14.93 -1.33
CA GLU A 73 -2.98 14.46 -1.75
C GLU A 73 -3.81 14.14 -0.49
N THR A 74 -3.95 15.13 0.38
CA THR A 74 -4.54 14.99 1.73
C THR A 74 -5.99 14.54 1.70
N GLU A 75 -6.74 14.94 0.68
CA GLU A 75 -8.14 14.58 0.47
C GLU A 75 -8.26 13.06 0.29
N LYS A 76 -7.40 12.45 -0.53
CA LYS A 76 -7.41 10.99 -0.73
C LYS A 76 -6.95 10.23 0.50
N ALA A 77 -5.99 10.77 1.26
CA ALA A 77 -5.60 10.18 2.54
C ALA A 77 -6.78 10.16 3.52
N LYS A 78 -7.54 11.26 3.59
CA LYS A 78 -8.74 11.37 4.43
C LYS A 78 -9.87 10.44 3.97
N GLU A 79 -10.15 10.38 2.66
CA GLU A 79 -11.13 9.46 2.09
C GLU A 79 -10.82 8.00 2.45
N LEU A 80 -9.54 7.60 2.39
CA LEU A 80 -9.12 6.27 2.81
C LEU A 80 -9.32 6.04 4.31
N PHE A 81 -9.01 7.03 5.15
CA PHE A 81 -9.26 6.93 6.58
C PHE A 81 -10.76 6.77 6.89
N GLU A 82 -11.62 7.46 6.17
CA GLU A 82 -13.08 7.35 6.31
C GLU A 82 -13.59 5.98 5.85
N ARG A 83 -13.06 5.45 4.74
CA ARG A 83 -13.39 4.11 4.20
C ARG A 83 -12.84 2.95 5.05
N MET A 84 -11.87 3.20 5.91
CA MET A 84 -11.26 2.16 6.74
C MET A 84 -12.28 1.58 7.74
N PRO A 85 -12.44 0.25 7.83
CA PRO A 85 -13.33 -0.38 8.82
C PRO A 85 -12.96 0.04 10.25
N ILE A 86 -13.98 0.28 11.10
CA ILE A 86 -13.78 0.80 12.47
C ILE A 86 -12.91 -0.15 13.29
N GLU A 87 -13.04 -1.46 13.07
CA GLU A 87 -12.28 -2.51 13.75
C GLU A 87 -10.77 -2.44 13.46
N LEU A 88 -10.40 -1.85 12.31
CA LEU A 88 -9.01 -1.69 11.91
C LEU A 88 -8.44 -0.31 12.31
N LYS A 89 -9.29 0.67 12.65
CA LYS A 89 -8.85 2.02 13.05
C LYS A 89 -8.16 1.95 14.40
N ASN A 90 -6.86 2.21 14.41
CA ASN A 90 -6.05 2.26 15.63
C ASN A 90 -5.40 3.62 15.83
N VAL A 91 -4.78 3.86 16.99
CA VAL A 91 -4.10 5.12 17.33
C VAL A 91 -3.11 5.57 16.24
N LYS A 92 -2.44 4.62 15.58
CA LYS A 92 -1.53 4.94 14.46
C LYS A 92 -2.26 5.47 13.23
N ALA A 93 -3.45 4.97 12.91
CA ALA A 93 -4.25 5.48 11.80
C ALA A 93 -4.72 6.92 12.06
N TRP A 94 -4.96 7.30 13.33
CA TRP A 94 -5.32 8.66 13.72
C TRP A 94 -4.16 9.67 13.67
N SER A 95 -2.93 9.17 13.79
CA SER A 95 -1.72 10.02 13.82
C SER A 95 -0.99 10.12 12.48
N VAL A 96 -1.53 9.50 11.43
CA VAL A 96 -1.00 9.53 10.05
C VAL A 96 -1.69 10.63 9.28
#